data_AF-A0A821XIH0-F1
#
_entry.id   AF-A0A821XIH0-F1
#
_cell.length_a   1.000
_cell.length_b   1.000
_cell.length_c   1.000
_cell.angle_alpha   90.00
_cell.angle_beta   90.00
_cell.angle_gamma   90.00
#
_symmetry.space_group_name_H-M   'P 1'
#
loop_
_entity.id
_entity.type
_entity.pdbx_description
1 polymer ?
#
loop_
_entity_poly.entity_id
_entity_poly.type
_entity_poly.pdbx_seq_one_letter_code
_entity_poly.pdbx_strand_id
1 'polypeptide(L)'
;MARFSDCDILSINETNLKPQQLFSLPGYHIYRNDRQNKQGGGVLLAIRNNIKCFEIFNQTIEDNETLAVQIETFNGFLLIASIYIPPNAKLNCDVFQHLYKINNNCLILGDLNAALCTMGSKKTNAKGYQLQQLLADGFLQCIDNNLMTYARNNYEEKIDWILASQPTLSFIDNVETYPSLGLKEDHRPLTFHLNMSAELKPGSPRLSYNYKTADSKLYRSKLNDLLHKIDINQNITNAHQIETYVKELTE
;
A
#
# COMPACT_ATOMS: atom_id res chain seq x y z
N MET A 1 6.76 -3.82 -13.45
CA MET A 1 5.39 -3.88 -12.88
C MET A 1 4.48 -4.91 -13.54
N ALA A 2 4.56 -5.19 -14.85
CA ALA A 2 3.73 -6.22 -15.50
C ALA A 2 3.81 -7.63 -14.84
N ARG A 3 4.92 -7.95 -14.17
CA ARG A 3 5.11 -9.24 -13.49
C ARG A 3 4.36 -9.38 -12.16
N PHE A 4 3.93 -8.27 -11.55
CA PHE A 4 3.18 -8.26 -10.29
C PHE A 4 1.79 -7.65 -10.48
N SER A 5 1.32 -7.59 -11.73
CA SER A 5 0.00 -7.03 -12.06
C SER A 5 -1.16 -7.83 -11.49
N ASP A 6 -0.90 -9.09 -11.11
CA ASP A 6 -1.90 -10.04 -10.66
C ASP A 6 -1.96 -10.15 -9.13
N CYS A 7 -0.99 -9.57 -8.42
CA CYS A 7 -0.96 -9.57 -6.96
C CYS A 7 -2.13 -8.80 -6.36
N ASP A 8 -2.75 -9.34 -5.31
CA ASP A 8 -3.85 -8.66 -4.63
C ASP A 8 -3.39 -7.55 -3.69
N ILE A 9 -2.24 -7.75 -3.07
CA ILE A 9 -1.64 -6.85 -2.09
C ILE A 9 -0.16 -6.69 -2.44
N LEU A 10 0.33 -5.46 -2.39
CA LEU A 10 1.73 -5.10 -2.59
C LEU A 10 2.21 -4.30 -1.38
N SER A 11 3.28 -4.75 -0.75
CA SER A 11 4.03 -4.01 0.28
C SER A 11 5.31 -3.47 -0.35
N ILE A 12 5.50 -2.14 -0.29
CA ILE A 12 6.65 -1.46 -0.88
C ILE A 12 7.32 -0.64 0.22
N ASN A 13 8.61 -0.90 0.46
CA ASN A 13 9.46 -0.11 1.34
C ASN A 13 10.34 0.84 0.52
N GLU A 14 10.88 1.88 1.17
CA GLU A 14 11.72 2.91 0.55
C GLU A 14 11.09 3.61 -0.67
N THR A 15 9.80 3.94 -0.56
CA THR A 15 9.06 4.57 -1.66
C THR A 15 9.67 5.91 -2.10
N ASN A 16 10.40 6.59 -1.20
CA ASN A 16 11.00 7.91 -1.41
C ASN A 16 9.98 9.00 -1.80
N LEU A 17 8.69 8.70 -1.68
CA LEU A 17 7.63 9.62 -2.00
C LEU A 17 7.50 10.68 -0.90
N LYS A 18 7.03 11.87 -1.28
CA LYS A 18 6.72 12.96 -0.34
C LYS A 18 5.20 13.16 -0.20
N PRO A 19 4.72 13.71 0.92
CA PRO A 19 3.28 13.90 1.13
C PRO A 19 2.60 14.72 0.03
N GLN A 20 3.33 15.65 -0.59
CA GLN A 20 2.83 16.49 -1.68
C GLN A 20 2.85 15.78 -3.04
N GLN A 21 3.53 14.65 -3.15
CA GLN A 21 3.67 13.91 -4.41
C GLN A 21 2.47 12.98 -4.60
N LEU A 22 1.71 13.24 -5.66
CA LEU A 22 0.65 12.37 -6.13
C LEU A 22 1.24 11.04 -6.63
N PHE A 23 0.66 9.95 -6.15
CA PHE A 23 1.00 8.60 -6.59
C PHE A 23 -0.29 7.77 -6.64
N SER A 24 -0.51 7.08 -7.75
CA SER A 24 -1.63 6.16 -7.92
C SER A 24 -1.18 4.93 -8.70
N LEU A 25 -1.77 3.79 -8.38
CA LEU A 25 -1.57 2.53 -9.09
C LEU A 25 -2.94 2.04 -9.58
N PRO A 26 -3.19 1.98 -10.90
CA PRO A 26 -4.48 1.58 -11.43
C PRO A 26 -4.95 0.23 -10.88
N GLY A 27 -6.19 0.17 -10.39
CA GLY A 27 -6.77 -1.04 -9.81
C GLY A 27 -6.46 -1.26 -8.33
N TYR A 28 -5.64 -0.40 -7.70
CA TYR A 28 -5.30 -0.48 -6.29
C TYR A 28 -5.71 0.79 -5.54
N HIS A 29 -6.06 0.58 -4.28
CA HIS A 29 -6.16 1.62 -3.28
C HIS A 29 -4.83 1.69 -2.54
N ILE A 30 -4.32 2.92 -2.35
CA ILE A 30 -2.98 3.17 -1.82
C ILE A 30 -3.09 3.69 -0.39
N TYR A 31 -2.49 2.97 0.54
CA TYR A 31 -2.16 3.45 1.88
C TYR A 31 -0.65 3.70 1.94
N ARG A 32 -0.22 4.78 2.59
CA ARG A 32 1.21 5.11 2.68
C ARG A 32 1.54 5.88 3.95
N ASN A 33 2.75 5.66 4.44
CA ASN A 33 3.40 6.44 5.48
C ASN A 33 4.69 7.03 4.87
N ASP A 34 4.72 8.34 4.66
CA ASP A 34 5.83 9.00 3.99
C ASP A 34 6.86 9.55 4.99
N ARG A 35 8.15 9.27 4.75
CA ARG A 35 9.20 9.90 5.54
C ARG A 35 9.25 11.42 5.29
N GLN A 36 9.00 12.17 6.35
CA GLN A 36 9.21 13.61 6.38
C GLN A 36 10.64 13.95 6.81
N ASN A 37 11.14 15.10 6.37
CA ASN A 37 12.38 15.75 6.86
C ASN A 37 13.72 15.03 6.60
N LYS A 38 13.73 13.82 6.03
CA LYS A 38 14.96 13.12 5.59
C LYS A 38 14.78 12.55 4.17
N GLN A 39 15.91 12.28 3.53
CA GLN A 39 15.97 11.49 2.29
C GLN A 39 15.90 10.00 2.63
N GLY A 40 15.37 9.17 1.73
CA GLY A 40 15.19 7.73 1.99
C GLY A 40 13.90 7.41 2.74
N GLY A 41 13.45 6.17 2.67
CA GLY A 41 12.32 5.64 3.45
C GLY A 41 10.94 5.89 2.84
N GLY A 42 9.93 5.72 3.68
CA GLY A 42 8.52 5.63 3.34
C GLY A 42 8.09 4.19 3.11
N VAL A 43 6.86 3.86 3.54
CA VAL A 43 6.22 2.56 3.31
C VAL A 43 4.87 2.73 2.63
N LEU A 44 4.48 1.76 1.82
CA LEU A 44 3.24 1.76 1.06
C LEU A 44 2.62 0.36 1.01
N LEU A 45 1.31 0.30 1.25
CA LEU A 45 0.46 -0.84 0.97
C LEU A 45 -0.50 -0.48 -0.17
N ALA A 46 -0.38 -1.23 -1.28
CA ALA A 46 -1.30 -1.18 -2.40
C ALA A 46 -2.22 -2.40 -2.35
N ILE A 47 -3.52 -2.19 -2.22
CA ILE A 47 -4.51 -3.28 -2.08
C ILE A 47 -5.53 -3.16 -3.22
N ARG A 48 -5.88 -4.27 -3.88
CA ARG A 48 -6.89 -4.26 -4.96
C ARG A 48 -8.17 -3.54 -4.53
N ASN A 49 -8.69 -2.69 -5.41
CA ASN A 49 -9.81 -1.81 -5.10
C ASN A 49 -11.08 -2.53 -4.63
N ASN A 50 -11.30 -3.75 -5.10
CA ASN A 50 -12.45 -4.59 -4.75
C ASN A 50 -12.30 -5.29 -3.39
N ILE A 51 -11.14 -5.29 -2.73
CA ILE A 51 -10.98 -5.92 -1.41
C ILE A 51 -11.48 -4.95 -0.33
N LYS A 52 -12.32 -5.44 0.59
CA LYS A 52 -12.74 -4.67 1.78
C LYS A 52 -11.59 -4.56 2.76
N CYS A 53 -11.16 -3.34 3.01
CA CYS A 53 -10.07 -3.04 3.92
C CYS A 53 -10.15 -1.61 4.46
N PHE A 54 -9.46 -1.34 5.57
CA PHE A 54 -9.29 -0.01 6.15
C PHE A 54 -7.96 0.10 6.90
N GLU A 55 -7.40 1.31 6.93
CA GLU A 55 -6.19 1.61 7.70
C GLU A 55 -6.48 1.56 9.20
N ILE A 56 -5.57 0.95 9.96
CA ILE A 56 -5.69 0.82 11.43
C ILE A 56 -4.47 1.34 12.18
N PHE A 57 -3.33 1.47 11.50
CA PHE A 57 -2.10 1.97 12.09
C PHE A 57 -1.25 2.65 11.01
N ASN A 58 -0.79 3.86 11.26
CA ASN A 58 0.05 4.61 10.32
C ASN A 58 0.93 5.57 11.11
N GLN A 59 2.05 5.06 11.62
CA GLN A 59 2.94 5.81 12.49
C GLN A 59 4.39 5.37 12.29
N THR A 60 5.28 6.30 12.60
CA THR A 60 6.72 6.04 12.67
C THR A 60 7.15 6.20 14.12
N ILE A 61 7.59 5.11 14.74
CA ILE A 61 8.04 5.08 16.13
C ILE A 61 9.52 4.74 16.14
N GLU A 62 10.37 5.65 16.65
CA GLU A 62 11.83 5.44 16.69
C GLU A 62 12.43 5.03 15.32
N ASP A 63 12.07 5.75 14.26
CA ASP A 63 12.44 5.45 12.87
C ASP A 63 11.93 4.09 12.32
N ASN A 64 11.07 3.36 13.04
CA ASN A 64 10.39 2.16 12.56
C ASN A 64 9.10 2.60 11.84
N GLU A 65 9.18 2.71 10.53
CA GLU A 65 8.09 3.21 9.69
C GLU A 65 7.09 2.11 9.45
N THR A 66 5.88 2.28 9.95
CA THR A 66 4.91 1.19 9.96
C THR A 66 3.57 1.69 9.45
N LEU A 67 2.97 0.86 8.61
CA LEU A 67 1.63 1.04 8.08
C LEU A 67 0.90 -0.30 8.16
N ALA A 68 -0.28 -0.33 8.75
CA ALA A 68 -1.11 -1.51 8.81
C ALA A 68 -2.55 -1.24 8.40
N VAL A 69 -3.12 -2.24 7.76
CA VAL A 69 -4.50 -2.28 7.29
C VAL A 69 -5.17 -3.55 7.80
N GLN A 70 -6.46 -3.48 8.08
CA GLN A 70 -7.27 -4.66 8.28
C GLN A 70 -7.98 -5.02 6.97
N ILE A 71 -7.85 -6.29 6.57
CA ILE A 71 -8.58 -6.90 5.47
C ILE A 71 -9.70 -7.73 6.08
N GLU A 72 -10.91 -7.52 5.61
CA GLU A 72 -12.05 -8.35 5.97
C GLU A 72 -11.97 -9.66 5.17
N THR A 73 -12.07 -10.80 5.85
CA THR A 73 -12.02 -12.13 5.24
C THR A 73 -13.23 -12.93 5.70
N PHE A 74 -13.53 -14.05 5.04
CA PHE A 74 -14.62 -14.94 5.47
C PHE A 74 -14.42 -15.53 6.87
N ASN A 75 -13.18 -15.51 7.39
CA ASN A 75 -12.83 -16.03 8.71
C ASN A 75 -12.55 -14.91 9.73
N GLY A 76 -12.98 -13.68 9.44
CA GLY A 76 -12.75 -12.51 10.28
C GLY A 76 -11.67 -11.57 9.74
N PHE A 77 -11.17 -10.66 10.58
CA PHE A 77 -10.18 -9.68 10.14
C PHE A 77 -8.77 -10.24 10.12
N LEU A 78 -8.03 -9.94 9.06
CA LEU A 78 -6.59 -10.14 8.94
C LEU A 78 -5.90 -8.78 8.97
N LEU A 79 -4.93 -8.61 9.87
CA LEU A 79 -4.05 -7.44 9.85
C LEU A 79 -2.87 -7.69 8.93
N ILE A 80 -2.65 -6.80 7.97
CA ILE A 80 -1.43 -6.79 7.15
C ILE A 80 -0.67 -5.50 7.42
N ALA A 81 0.60 -5.62 7.80
CA ALA A 81 1.47 -4.50 8.05
C ALA A 81 2.66 -4.49 7.08
N SER A 82 3.02 -3.31 6.60
CA SER A 82 4.29 -3.01 5.97
C SER A 82 5.15 -2.25 6.97
N ILE A 83 6.39 -2.69 7.16
CA ILE A 83 7.35 -2.06 8.06
C ILE A 83 8.70 -1.87 7.38
N TYR A 84 9.30 -0.70 7.57
CA TYR A 84 10.67 -0.41 7.16
C TYR A 84 11.48 0.08 8.36
N ILE A 85 12.64 -0.53 8.58
CA ILE A 85 13.57 -0.14 9.63
C ILE A 85 14.92 0.20 9.00
N PRO A 86 15.32 1.48 8.97
CA PRO A 86 16.60 1.89 8.37
C PRO A 86 17.80 1.15 8.93
N PRO A 87 18.90 0.99 8.17
CA PRO A 87 20.10 0.29 8.62
C PRO A 87 20.66 0.79 9.97
N ASN A 88 20.58 2.11 10.20
CA ASN A 88 21.11 2.75 11.42
C ASN A 88 20.09 2.87 12.56
N ALA A 89 18.82 2.50 12.33
CA ALA A 89 17.80 2.49 13.36
C ALA A 89 17.83 1.18 14.17
N LYS A 90 17.32 1.24 15.41
CA LYS A 90 17.07 0.06 16.24
C LYS A 90 15.73 -0.56 15.85
N LEU A 91 15.64 -1.88 15.90
CA LEU A 91 14.35 -2.57 15.80
C LEU A 91 13.61 -2.34 17.11
N ASN A 92 12.39 -1.80 17.03
CA ASN A 92 11.55 -1.60 18.20
C ASN A 92 10.55 -2.77 18.32
N CYS A 93 10.80 -3.70 19.26
CA CYS A 93 9.96 -4.89 19.46
C CYS A 93 8.53 -4.53 19.91
N ASP A 94 8.34 -3.39 20.59
CA ASP A 94 7.02 -2.97 21.07
C ASP A 94 6.07 -2.66 19.91
N VAL A 95 6.60 -2.22 18.75
CA VAL A 95 5.80 -2.02 17.52
C VAL A 95 5.16 -3.34 17.08
N PHE A 96 5.93 -4.43 17.05
CA PHE A 96 5.43 -5.76 16.65
C PHE A 96 4.42 -6.31 17.67
N GLN A 97 4.71 -6.15 18.97
CA GLN A 97 3.77 -6.54 20.02
C GLN A 97 2.48 -5.72 19.98
N HIS A 98 2.57 -4.42 19.63
CA HIS A 98 1.41 -3.56 19.49
C HIS A 98 0.53 -3.99 18.31
N LEU A 99 1.13 -4.25 17.14
CA LEU A 99 0.40 -4.78 15.98
C LEU A 99 -0.31 -6.10 16.31
N TYR A 100 0.37 -7.02 17.00
CA TYR A 100 -0.22 -8.27 17.45
C TYR A 100 -1.36 -8.08 18.47
N LYS A 101 -1.27 -7.08 19.35
CA LYS A 101 -2.35 -6.72 20.28
C LYS A 101 -3.56 -6.10 19.58
N ILE A 102 -3.36 -5.37 18.48
CA ILE A 102 -4.48 -4.83 17.68
C ILE A 102 -5.24 -5.99 17.03
N ASN A 103 -4.52 -6.94 16.42
CA ASN A 103 -5.09 -8.17 15.89
C ASN A 103 -4.03 -9.28 15.89
N ASN A 104 -4.32 -10.37 16.61
CA ASN A 104 -3.43 -11.51 16.71
C ASN A 104 -3.49 -12.44 15.50
N ASN A 105 -4.37 -12.20 14.53
CA ASN A 105 -4.35 -12.77 13.19
C ASN A 105 -3.66 -11.77 12.25
N CYS A 106 -2.33 -11.84 12.16
CA CYS A 106 -1.54 -10.82 11.49
C CYS A 106 -0.42 -11.36 10.59
N LEU A 107 -0.05 -10.52 9.63
CA LEU A 107 1.03 -10.67 8.68
C LEU A 107 1.83 -9.37 8.62
N ILE A 108 3.12 -9.43 8.87
CA ILE A 108 4.02 -8.27 8.91
C ILE A 108 5.11 -8.49 7.88
N LEU A 109 5.27 -7.53 6.97
CA LEU A 109 6.12 -7.62 5.79
C LEU A 109 7.10 -6.43 5.79
N GLY A 110 8.35 -6.68 5.40
CA GLY A 110 9.21 -5.62 4.88
C GLY A 110 10.69 -5.75 5.22
N ASP A 111 11.43 -4.71 4.85
CA ASP A 111 12.86 -4.59 5.11
C ASP A 111 13.11 -4.15 6.56
N LEU A 112 13.56 -5.12 7.37
CA LEU A 112 13.90 -4.89 8.77
C LEU A 112 15.37 -4.54 8.96
N ASN A 113 16.20 -4.62 7.91
CA ASN A 113 17.67 -4.56 7.99
C ASN A 113 18.24 -5.50 9.07
N ALA A 114 17.56 -6.62 9.32
CA ALA A 114 17.88 -7.57 10.39
C ALA A 114 18.48 -8.84 9.77
N ALA A 115 19.79 -9.04 9.94
CA ALA A 115 20.50 -10.18 9.40
C ALA A 115 20.64 -11.27 10.47
N LEU A 116 20.26 -12.52 10.15
CA LEU A 116 20.31 -13.67 11.06
C LEU A 116 21.21 -14.77 10.49
N CYS A 117 22.25 -15.16 11.22
CA CYS A 117 23.13 -16.26 10.81
C CYS A 117 22.38 -17.60 10.68
N THR A 118 21.38 -17.82 11.53
CA THR A 118 20.54 -19.02 11.52
C THR A 118 19.63 -19.13 10.29
N MET A 119 19.50 -18.04 9.52
CA MET A 119 18.66 -17.93 8.33
C MET A 119 19.50 -17.55 7.09
N GLY A 120 20.75 -18.01 7.05
CA GLY A 120 21.62 -17.91 5.87
C GLY A 120 22.52 -16.68 5.78
N SER A 121 22.33 -15.64 6.61
CA SER A 121 23.25 -14.49 6.61
C SER A 121 24.64 -14.85 7.15
N LYS A 122 25.68 -14.12 6.76
CA LYS A 122 27.07 -14.42 7.20
C LYS A 122 27.28 -14.24 8.70
N LYS A 123 26.59 -13.26 9.30
CA LYS A 123 26.63 -12.94 10.73
C LYS A 123 25.27 -12.44 11.17
N THR A 124 24.95 -12.64 12.45
CA THR A 124 23.80 -11.97 13.06
C THR A 124 24.19 -10.54 13.41
N ASN A 125 23.43 -9.55 12.91
CA ASN A 125 23.63 -8.14 13.27
C ASN A 125 22.82 -7.77 14.53
N ALA A 126 22.98 -6.54 15.03
CA ALA A 126 22.29 -6.09 16.26
C ALA A 126 20.75 -6.25 16.15
N LYS A 127 20.17 -5.84 15.02
CA LYS A 127 18.73 -6.01 14.76
C LYS A 127 18.33 -7.48 14.60
N GLY A 128 19.20 -8.31 14.06
CA GLY A 128 19.02 -9.75 13.97
C GLY A 128 18.88 -10.40 15.34
N TYR A 129 19.68 -9.98 16.34
CA TYR A 129 19.51 -10.44 17.71
C TYR A 129 18.17 -10.00 18.32
N GLN A 130 17.73 -8.77 18.04
CA GLN A 130 16.41 -8.28 18.49
C GLN A 130 15.26 -9.07 17.84
N LEU A 131 15.36 -9.34 16.53
CA LEU A 131 14.38 -10.16 15.82
C LEU A 131 14.38 -11.60 16.34
N GLN A 132 15.54 -12.18 16.66
CA GLN A 132 15.62 -13.52 17.28
C GLN A 132 14.89 -13.57 18.62
N GLN A 133 15.03 -12.54 19.46
CA GLN A 133 14.29 -12.45 20.72
C GLN A 133 12.79 -12.36 20.50
N LEU A 134 12.35 -11.52 19.56
CA LEU A 134 10.94 -11.39 19.17
C LEU A 134 10.34 -12.74 18.71
N LEU A 135 11.08 -13.49 17.88
CA LEU A 135 10.65 -14.79 17.40
C LEU A 135 10.64 -15.86 18.52
N ALA A 136 11.52 -15.74 19.51
CA ALA A 136 11.56 -16.65 20.66
C ALA A 136 10.33 -16.52 21.56
N ASP A 137 9.65 -15.37 21.57
CA ASP A 137 8.38 -15.17 22.28
C ASP A 137 7.22 -16.00 21.67
N GLY A 138 7.38 -16.48 20.43
CA GLY A 138 6.51 -17.48 19.81
C GLY A 138 5.18 -16.98 19.23
N PHE A 139 4.86 -15.69 19.36
CA PHE A 139 3.61 -15.12 18.81
C PHE A 139 3.69 -14.77 17.31
N LEU A 140 4.91 -14.60 16.79
CA LEU A 140 5.21 -14.46 15.36
C LEU A 140 6.23 -15.50 14.95
N GLN A 141 6.11 -15.99 13.73
CA GLN A 141 7.08 -16.87 13.09
C GLN A 141 7.50 -16.30 11.75
N CYS A 142 8.75 -16.57 11.37
CA CYS A 142 9.30 -16.20 10.08
C CYS A 142 8.93 -17.25 9.02
N ILE A 143 8.45 -16.79 7.86
CA ILE A 143 8.29 -17.60 6.65
C ILE A 143 9.36 -17.21 5.64
N ASP A 144 9.95 -18.21 4.99
CA ASP A 144 11.05 -18.01 4.06
C ASP A 144 11.24 -19.19 3.10
N ASN A 145 11.99 -18.96 2.02
CA ASN A 145 12.52 -19.96 1.09
C ASN A 145 14.06 -20.11 1.14
N ASN A 146 14.73 -19.52 2.14
CA ASN A 146 16.17 -19.53 2.38
C ASN A 146 17.03 -18.80 1.33
N LEU A 147 16.43 -17.94 0.50
CA LEU A 147 17.17 -17.14 -0.48
C LEU A 147 17.51 -15.75 0.05
N MET A 148 18.66 -15.22 -0.39
CA MET A 148 19.08 -13.85 -0.04
C MET A 148 18.16 -12.83 -0.71
N THR A 149 17.75 -11.83 0.06
CA THR A 149 16.79 -10.81 -0.36
C THR A 149 17.45 -9.48 -0.72
N TYR A 150 18.73 -9.31 -0.36
CA TYR A 150 19.54 -8.16 -0.74
C TYR A 150 20.81 -8.62 -1.44
N ALA A 151 21.17 -7.95 -2.54
CA ALA A 151 22.39 -8.20 -3.29
C ALA A 151 22.94 -6.92 -3.91
N ARG A 152 24.15 -6.54 -3.50
CA ARG A 152 24.89 -5.41 -4.07
C ARG A 152 26.35 -5.79 -4.28
N ASN A 153 26.84 -5.68 -5.50
CA ASN A 153 28.19 -6.11 -5.88
C ASN A 153 28.45 -7.57 -5.44
N ASN A 154 29.46 -7.82 -4.59
CA ASN A 154 29.82 -9.14 -4.06
C ASN A 154 29.26 -9.40 -2.65
N TYR A 155 28.26 -8.62 -2.23
CA TYR A 155 27.63 -8.74 -0.93
C TYR A 155 26.17 -9.14 -1.11
N GLU A 156 25.78 -10.20 -0.41
CA GLU A 156 24.40 -10.65 -0.32
C GLU A 156 24.04 -10.83 1.15
N GLU A 157 22.81 -10.48 1.49
CA GLU A 157 22.27 -10.65 2.84
C GLU A 157 20.77 -10.91 2.80
N LYS A 158 20.25 -11.42 3.91
CA LYS A 158 18.82 -11.63 4.11
C LYS A 158 18.31 -10.67 5.17
N ILE A 159 17.55 -9.67 4.73
CA ILE A 159 17.11 -8.55 5.56
C ILE A 159 15.63 -8.21 5.40
N ASP A 160 14.98 -8.76 4.38
CA ASP A 160 13.56 -8.64 4.12
C ASP A 160 12.83 -9.86 4.69
N TRP A 161 11.78 -9.61 5.47
CA TRP A 161 11.13 -10.66 6.27
C TRP A 161 9.62 -10.70 6.07
N ILE A 162 9.08 -11.93 6.07
CA ILE A 162 7.66 -12.23 6.17
C ILE A 162 7.45 -12.84 7.55
N LEU A 163 6.74 -12.14 8.43
CA LEU A 163 6.41 -12.61 9.77
C LEU A 163 4.90 -12.81 9.87
N ALA A 164 4.45 -13.96 10.37
CA ALA A 164 3.02 -14.20 10.58
C ALA A 164 2.75 -14.88 11.92
N SER A 165 1.58 -14.60 12.46
CA SER A 165 1.03 -15.33 13.60
C SER A 165 0.16 -16.51 13.13
N GLN A 166 -0.21 -17.38 14.06
CA GLN A 166 -1.32 -18.31 13.83
C GLN A 166 -2.66 -17.57 13.98
N PRO A 167 -3.69 -17.88 13.17
CA PRO A 167 -3.72 -18.94 12.16
C PRO A 167 -3.16 -18.54 10.79
N THR A 168 -2.89 -17.25 10.51
CA THR A 168 -2.40 -16.73 9.21
C THR A 168 -1.28 -17.58 8.61
N LEU A 169 -0.29 -17.95 9.43
CA LEU A 169 0.87 -18.75 9.04
C LEU A 169 0.49 -20.04 8.30
N SER A 170 -0.59 -20.70 8.71
CA SER A 170 -1.05 -21.96 8.13
C SER A 170 -1.66 -21.81 6.73
N PHE A 171 -1.93 -20.59 6.28
CA PHE A 171 -2.48 -20.28 4.96
C PHE A 171 -1.44 -19.78 3.97
N ILE A 172 -0.16 -19.69 4.36
CA ILE A 172 0.91 -19.18 3.50
C ILE A 172 1.61 -20.34 2.80
N ASP A 173 1.72 -20.27 1.48
CA ASP A 173 2.55 -21.17 0.68
C ASP A 173 3.21 -20.45 -0.51
N ASN A 174 3.94 -21.20 -1.34
CA ASN A 174 4.57 -20.70 -2.58
C ASN A 174 5.43 -19.45 -2.38
N VAL A 175 6.27 -19.47 -1.33
CA VAL A 175 7.17 -18.35 -1.02
C VAL A 175 8.34 -18.35 -2.00
N GLU A 176 8.43 -17.30 -2.81
CA GLU A 176 9.42 -17.18 -3.88
C GLU A 176 10.19 -15.87 -3.77
N THR A 177 11.49 -15.95 -4.04
CA THR A 177 12.40 -14.80 -4.09
C THR A 177 12.80 -14.58 -5.52
N TYR A 178 12.74 -13.33 -5.91
CA TYR A 178 12.70 -12.96 -7.30
C TYR A 178 13.82 -11.98 -7.64
N PRO A 179 14.36 -11.99 -8.88
CA PRO A 179 15.39 -11.04 -9.26
C PRO A 179 14.91 -9.59 -9.07
N SER A 180 15.85 -8.71 -8.69
CA SER A 180 15.59 -7.31 -8.41
C SER A 180 14.88 -6.60 -9.55
N LEU A 181 14.02 -5.64 -9.21
CA LEU A 181 13.22 -4.90 -10.17
C LEU A 181 14.00 -3.69 -10.71
N GLY A 182 14.64 -3.89 -11.86
CA GLY A 182 15.37 -2.82 -12.53
C GLY A 182 16.85 -2.80 -12.14
N LEU A 183 17.59 -1.89 -12.77
CA LEU A 183 19.06 -1.90 -12.77
C LEU A 183 19.68 -1.29 -11.50
N LYS A 184 18.89 -0.69 -10.61
CA LYS A 184 19.37 0.05 -9.43
C LYS A 184 18.79 -0.44 -8.10
N GLU A 185 17.94 -1.47 -8.14
CA GLU A 185 17.39 -2.05 -6.93
C GLU A 185 18.29 -3.18 -6.45
N ASP A 186 18.86 -3.01 -5.27
CA ASP A 186 19.68 -4.04 -4.64
C ASP A 186 18.81 -5.08 -3.90
N HIS A 187 17.51 -4.80 -3.70
CA HIS A 187 16.55 -5.70 -3.07
C HIS A 187 15.84 -6.60 -4.09
N ARG A 188 15.62 -7.85 -3.68
CA ARG A 188 14.93 -8.92 -4.40
C ARG A 188 13.53 -9.08 -3.82
N PRO A 189 12.46 -8.87 -4.60
CA PRO A 189 11.10 -9.01 -4.12
C PRO A 189 10.82 -10.42 -3.61
N LEU A 190 9.98 -10.49 -2.59
CA LEU A 190 9.36 -11.72 -2.10
C LEU A 190 7.90 -11.77 -2.54
N THR A 191 7.44 -12.96 -2.94
CA THR A 191 6.02 -13.25 -3.15
C THR A 191 5.64 -14.50 -2.40
N PHE A 192 4.37 -14.63 -2.07
CA PHE A 192 3.79 -15.82 -1.48
C PHE A 192 2.30 -15.82 -1.80
N HIS A 193 1.66 -16.97 -1.72
CA HIS A 193 0.21 -17.05 -1.76
C HIS A 193 -0.33 -17.08 -0.33
N LEU A 194 -1.41 -16.36 -0.13
CA LEU A 194 -2.20 -16.41 1.08
C LEU A 194 -3.54 -17.05 0.72
N ASN A 195 -3.72 -18.31 1.11
CA ASN A 195 -4.89 -19.13 0.78
C ASN A 195 -6.10 -18.76 1.65
N MET A 196 -6.50 -17.49 1.59
CA MET A 196 -7.58 -16.91 2.38
C MET A 196 -8.51 -16.10 1.48
N SER A 197 -9.82 -16.29 1.64
CA SER A 197 -10.82 -15.57 0.87
C SER A 197 -11.11 -14.21 1.51
N ALA A 198 -10.74 -13.14 0.82
CA ALA A 198 -11.09 -11.78 1.21
C ALA A 198 -12.56 -11.47 0.88
N GLU A 199 -13.19 -10.70 1.74
CA GLU A 199 -14.50 -10.10 1.47
C GLU A 199 -14.36 -9.00 0.42
N LEU A 200 -15.21 -9.07 -0.61
CA LEU A 200 -15.17 -8.13 -1.73
C LEU A 200 -16.19 -7.02 -1.53
N LYS A 201 -15.78 -5.77 -1.81
CA LYS A 201 -16.69 -4.63 -1.87
C LYS A 201 -17.78 -4.94 -2.90
N PRO A 202 -19.05 -4.63 -2.60
CA PRO A 202 -20.09 -4.73 -3.61
C PRO A 202 -19.67 -3.89 -4.81
N GLY A 203 -19.81 -4.45 -6.02
CA GLY A 203 -19.49 -3.73 -7.24
C GLY A 203 -20.23 -2.40 -7.25
N SER A 204 -19.51 -1.29 -7.40
CA SER A 204 -20.15 0.01 -7.55
C SER A 204 -21.11 -0.10 -8.74
N PRO A 205 -22.42 0.21 -8.58
CA PRO A 205 -23.31 0.22 -9.73
C PRO A 205 -22.70 1.20 -10.73
N ARG A 206 -22.28 0.70 -11.89
CA ARG A 206 -21.82 1.58 -12.96
C ARG A 206 -23.02 2.44 -13.32
N LEU A 207 -22.97 3.72 -12.96
CA LEU A 207 -23.83 4.74 -13.53
C LEU A 207 -23.49 4.83 -15.01
N SER A 208 -24.14 4.01 -15.84
CA SER A 208 -24.11 4.16 -17.27
C SER A 208 -25.29 5.04 -17.66
N TYR A 209 -25.01 6.24 -18.18
CA TYR A 209 -26.05 7.04 -18.81
C TYR A 209 -26.58 6.28 -20.03
N ASN A 210 -27.89 6.03 -20.05
CA ASN A 210 -28.53 5.43 -21.21
C ASN A 210 -28.74 6.50 -22.27
N TYR A 211 -27.73 6.71 -23.12
CA TYR A 211 -27.79 7.69 -24.20
C TYR A 211 -28.85 7.34 -25.26
N LYS A 212 -29.34 6.09 -25.33
CA LYS A 212 -30.43 5.72 -26.25
C LYS A 212 -31.78 6.29 -25.82
N THR A 213 -31.97 6.50 -24.52
CA THR A 213 -33.18 7.13 -23.96
C THR A 213 -32.99 8.64 -23.74
N ALA A 214 -31.86 9.20 -24.14
CA ALA A 214 -31.63 10.63 -24.03
C ALA A 214 -32.57 11.37 -25.00
N ASP A 215 -33.44 12.23 -24.47
CA ASP A 215 -34.27 13.11 -25.28
C ASP A 215 -33.41 14.23 -25.89
N SER A 216 -32.83 13.91 -27.03
CA SER A 216 -31.99 14.82 -27.79
C SER A 216 -32.75 16.05 -28.28
N LYS A 217 -34.07 15.97 -28.43
CA LYS A 217 -34.90 17.12 -28.83
C LYS A 217 -35.08 18.08 -27.66
N LEU A 218 -35.42 17.56 -26.47
CA LEU A 218 -35.51 18.38 -25.27
C LEU A 218 -34.16 19.01 -24.91
N TYR A 219 -33.07 18.24 -25.03
CA TYR A 219 -31.71 18.76 -24.81
C TYR A 219 -31.38 19.90 -25.79
N ARG A 220 -31.60 19.69 -27.08
CA ARG A 220 -31.38 20.73 -28.10
C ARG A 220 -32.27 21.96 -27.90
N SER A 221 -33.53 21.76 -27.51
CA SER A 221 -34.45 22.86 -27.20
C SER A 221 -33.90 23.70 -26.05
N LYS A 222 -33.56 23.06 -24.92
CA LYS A 222 -32.99 23.75 -23.76
C LYS A 222 -31.68 24.44 -24.08
N LEU A 223 -30.81 23.79 -24.87
CA LEU A 223 -29.55 24.37 -25.31
C LEU A 223 -29.78 25.61 -26.19
N ASN A 224 -30.71 25.54 -27.14
CA ASN A 224 -31.06 26.68 -28.00
C ASN A 224 -31.66 27.83 -27.18
N ASP A 225 -32.56 27.53 -26.24
CA ASP A 225 -33.14 28.53 -25.33
C ASP A 225 -32.06 29.23 -24.50
N LEU A 226 -31.04 28.48 -24.05
CA LEU A 226 -29.87 29.02 -23.36
C LEU A 226 -29.01 29.88 -24.29
N LEU A 227 -28.71 29.40 -25.49
CA LEU A 227 -27.92 30.14 -26.48
C LEU A 227 -28.59 31.46 -26.88
N HIS A 228 -29.93 31.53 -26.91
CA HIS A 228 -30.67 32.76 -27.16
C HIS A 228 -30.61 33.77 -26.00
N LYS A 229 -30.34 33.31 -24.77
CA LYS A 229 -30.12 34.18 -23.60
C LYS A 229 -28.70 34.72 -23.53
N ILE A 230 -27.76 34.14 -24.30
CA ILE A 230 -26.38 34.58 -24.33
C ILE A 230 -26.26 35.82 -25.23
N ASP A 231 -26.20 37.00 -24.62
CA ASP A 231 -25.77 38.22 -25.31
C ASP A 231 -24.25 38.24 -25.50
N ILE A 232 -23.81 37.90 -26.72
CA ILE A 232 -22.40 37.80 -27.13
C ILE A 232 -21.71 39.19 -27.13
N ASN A 233 -22.48 40.28 -27.06
CA ASN A 233 -21.95 41.65 -27.06
C ASN A 233 -21.82 42.26 -25.65
N GLN A 234 -22.09 41.49 -24.59
CA GLN A 234 -21.85 41.98 -23.23
C GLN A 234 -20.35 42.19 -22.97
N ASN A 235 -19.95 43.43 -22.72
CA ASN A 235 -18.60 43.78 -22.29
C ASN A 235 -18.39 43.40 -20.81
N ILE A 236 -17.94 42.17 -20.58
CA ILE A 236 -17.54 41.67 -19.26
C ILE A 236 -16.10 42.14 -18.99
N THR A 237 -15.92 42.98 -17.97
CA THR A 237 -14.64 43.68 -17.71
C THR A 237 -13.99 43.27 -16.39
N ASN A 238 -14.67 42.48 -15.55
CA ASN A 238 -14.11 41.98 -14.29
C ASN A 238 -14.66 40.60 -13.89
N ALA A 239 -13.96 39.94 -12.97
CA ALA A 239 -14.26 38.57 -12.55
C ALA A 239 -15.65 38.40 -11.89
N HIS A 240 -16.14 39.42 -11.19
CA HIS A 240 -17.45 39.37 -10.54
C HIS A 240 -18.59 39.29 -11.58
N GLN A 241 -18.47 40.03 -12.68
CA GLN A 241 -19.41 39.99 -13.79
C GLN A 241 -19.45 38.62 -14.49
N ILE A 242 -18.31 37.89 -14.52
CA ILE A 242 -18.27 36.51 -15.07
C ILE A 242 -19.10 35.58 -14.18
N GLU A 243 -18.90 35.62 -12.87
CA GLU A 243 -19.60 34.73 -11.94
C GLU A 243 -21.11 34.97 -11.93
N THR A 244 -21.55 36.23 -11.96
CA THR A 244 -22.98 36.59 -12.04
C THR A 244 -23.60 36.07 -13.34
N TYR A 245 -22.93 36.27 -14.47
CA TYR A 245 -23.43 35.86 -15.78
C TYR A 245 -23.51 34.33 -15.94
N VAL A 246 -22.50 33.62 -15.45
CA VAL A 246 -22.52 32.14 -15.44
C VAL A 246 -23.67 31.62 -14.59
N LYS A 247 -23.94 32.25 -13.44
CA LYS A 247 -25.03 31.85 -12.56
C LYS A 247 -26.41 31.99 -13.24
N GLU A 248 -26.66 33.10 -13.93
CA GLU A 248 -27.89 33.35 -14.70
C GLU A 248 -28.12 32.36 -15.85
N LEU A 249 -27.06 31.74 -16.39
CA LEU A 249 -27.14 30.71 -17.43
C LEU A 249 -27.30 29.28 -16.87
N THR A 250 -27.12 29.07 -15.58
CA THR A 250 -27.13 27.73 -14.95
C THR A 250 -28.33 27.45 -14.06
N GLU A 251 -29.18 28.45 -13.78
CA GLU A 251 -30.48 28.33 -13.10
C GLU A 251 -31.64 28.17 -14.10
#